data_AF-A0A829YKU4-F1
#
_entry.id   AF-A0A829YKU4-F1
#
_cell.length_a   1.000
_cell.length_b   1.000
_cell.length_c   1.000
_cell.angle_alpha   90.00
_cell.angle_beta   90.00
_cell.angle_gamma   90.00
#
_symmetry.space_group_name_H-M   'P 1'
#
loop_
_entity.id
_entity.type
_entity.pdbx_description
1 polymer ?
#
loop_
_entity_poly.entity_id
_entity_poly.type
_entity_poly.pdbx_seq_one_letter_code
_entity_poly.pdbx_strand_id
1 'polypeptide(L)'
;MSIRFIAGVALAASTFGLLGCSSFPSTYGLDAGSASMVRQTCNEIMGLRTGPEFEACGGSLADTVRSLQDANLTLQADQACSEQGLVRGTAEQAKCVVKFRRAAQSSVVANADAATVPAAEPWQSYFSMSQSQQAERAELSCAQIGLHPATSGFWGCVSDLRHSIVNIRPDTMP
;
A
#
# COMPACT_ATOMS: atom_id res chain seq x y z
N MET A 1 37.74 57.83 -34.97
CA MET A 1 38.55 57.48 -33.78
C MET A 1 37.72 56.48 -32.98
N SER A 2 37.59 55.23 -33.45
CA SER A 2 38.51 54.09 -33.25
C SER A 2 38.36 53.43 -31.87
N ILE A 3 37.86 52.18 -31.89
CA ILE A 3 38.29 51.01 -31.08
C ILE A 3 37.72 50.96 -29.63
N ARG A 4 37.11 49.89 -29.08
CA ARG A 4 37.19 48.43 -29.32
C ARG A 4 35.97 47.71 -28.74
N PHE A 5 35.48 46.69 -29.46
CA PHE A 5 34.64 45.61 -28.93
C PHE A 5 35.48 44.73 -27.97
N ILE A 6 34.92 44.36 -26.82
CA ILE A 6 35.41 43.23 -26.02
C ILE A 6 34.27 42.22 -25.93
N ALA A 7 34.46 41.13 -26.65
CA ALA A 7 33.68 39.91 -26.53
C ALA A 7 33.91 39.32 -25.13
N GLY A 8 32.84 39.26 -24.33
CA GLY A 8 32.78 38.46 -23.11
C GLY A 8 31.88 37.26 -23.36
N VAL A 9 32.45 36.16 -23.86
CA VAL A 9 31.79 34.85 -23.89
C VAL A 9 31.74 34.36 -22.44
N ALA A 10 30.60 34.57 -21.78
CA ALA A 10 30.33 33.96 -20.49
C ALA A 10 29.98 32.48 -20.72
N LEU A 11 30.96 31.64 -20.41
CA LEU A 11 30.91 30.19 -20.42
C LEU A 11 29.69 29.66 -19.64
N ALA A 12 29.04 28.67 -20.23
CA ALA A 12 27.96 27.88 -19.70
C ALA A 12 28.21 27.44 -18.24
N ALA A 13 27.39 27.94 -17.33
CA ALA A 13 27.21 27.31 -16.03
C ALA A 13 26.30 26.09 -16.23
N SER A 14 26.91 24.97 -16.61
CA SER A 14 26.30 23.66 -16.56
C SER A 14 25.99 23.34 -15.10
N THR A 15 24.80 23.69 -14.63
CA THR A 15 24.24 23.19 -13.38
C THR A 15 23.96 21.71 -13.57
N PHE A 16 25.00 20.89 -13.41
CA PHE A 16 24.87 19.49 -13.04
C PHE A 16 24.31 19.48 -11.61
N GLY A 17 23.00 19.65 -11.52
CA GLY A 17 22.25 19.31 -10.33
C GLY A 17 22.48 17.84 -10.07
N LEU A 18 23.18 17.57 -8.97
CA LEU A 18 23.36 16.25 -8.39
C LEU A 18 22.03 15.50 -8.45
N LEU A 19 21.99 14.44 -9.25
CA LEU A 19 21.01 13.37 -9.13
C LEU A 19 21.23 12.73 -7.75
N GLY A 20 20.74 13.40 -6.71
CA GLY A 20 20.44 12.73 -5.47
C GLY A 20 19.44 11.64 -5.83
N CYS A 21 19.80 10.38 -5.59
CA CYS A 21 18.84 9.30 -5.60
C CYS A 21 17.76 9.67 -4.57
N SER A 22 16.68 10.32 -5.00
CA SER A 22 15.47 10.39 -4.21
C SER A 22 15.07 8.93 -4.03
N SER A 23 15.28 8.39 -2.83
CA SER A 23 14.74 7.09 -2.44
C SER A 23 13.24 7.19 -2.63
N PHE A 24 12.75 6.71 -3.76
CA PHE A 24 11.32 6.65 -4.02
C PHE A 24 10.76 5.72 -2.95
N PRO A 25 9.81 6.18 -2.12
CA PRO A 25 9.25 5.32 -1.10
C PRO A 25 8.63 4.09 -1.77
N SER A 26 8.87 2.91 -1.21
CA SER A 26 8.28 1.65 -1.66
C SER A 26 6.77 1.84 -1.83
N THR A 27 6.28 1.63 -3.06
CA THR A 27 4.85 1.71 -3.36
C THR A 27 4.14 0.38 -3.11
N TYR A 28 4.90 -0.70 -2.89
CA TYR A 28 4.39 -2.07 -2.67
C TYR A 28 3.43 -2.55 -3.78
N GLY A 29 3.55 -1.98 -4.99
CA GLY A 29 2.65 -2.26 -6.12
C GLY A 29 1.24 -1.68 -5.94
N LEU A 30 1.05 -0.72 -5.04
CA LEU A 30 -0.22 -0.03 -4.78
C LEU A 30 -0.25 1.35 -5.45
N ASP A 31 -1.46 1.93 -5.54
CA ASP A 31 -1.63 3.35 -5.85
C ASP A 31 -1.03 4.24 -4.73
N ALA A 32 -0.78 5.52 -5.05
CA ALA A 32 -0.13 6.45 -4.12
C ALA A 32 -0.88 6.63 -2.80
N GLY A 33 -2.22 6.61 -2.83
CA GLY A 33 -3.06 6.74 -1.64
C GLY A 33 -2.89 5.53 -0.73
N SER A 34 -3.09 4.34 -1.27
CA SER A 34 -2.97 3.08 -0.52
C SER A 34 -1.54 2.83 -0.03
N ALA A 35 -0.52 3.15 -0.83
CA ALA A 35 0.89 3.09 -0.41
C ALA A 35 1.22 4.07 0.72
N SER A 36 0.57 5.25 0.76
CA SER A 36 0.73 6.21 1.85
C SER A 36 0.08 5.72 3.15
N MET A 37 -1.14 5.17 3.04
CA MET A 37 -1.87 4.58 4.16
C MET A 37 -1.09 3.43 4.79
N VAL A 38 -0.57 2.50 3.98
CA VAL A 38 0.24 1.36 4.47
C VAL A 38 1.47 1.85 5.24
N ARG A 39 2.21 2.82 4.70
CA ARG A 39 3.38 3.38 5.39
C ARG A 39 3.02 4.10 6.68
N GLN A 40 1.91 4.84 6.68
CA GLN A 40 1.39 5.50 7.87
C GLN A 40 1.02 4.49 8.94
N THR A 41 0.31 3.41 8.58
CA THR A 41 -0.03 2.31 9.49
C THR A 41 1.22 1.66 10.10
N CYS A 42 2.24 1.36 9.30
CA CYS A 42 3.48 0.78 9.82
C CYS A 42 4.21 1.73 10.77
N ASN A 43 4.22 3.03 10.49
CA ASN A 43 4.89 4.03 11.32
C ASN A 43 4.12 4.33 12.60
N GLU A 44 2.87 4.73 12.47
CA GLU A 44 2.07 5.30 13.54
C GLU A 44 1.46 4.20 14.41
N ILE A 45 0.90 3.15 13.81
CA ILE A 45 0.23 2.08 14.57
C ILE A 45 1.24 1.01 15.00
N MET A 46 2.03 0.48 14.06
CA MET A 46 2.98 -0.59 14.38
C MET A 46 4.24 -0.06 15.08
N GLY A 47 4.55 1.24 15.00
CA GLY A 47 5.74 1.81 15.62
C GLY A 47 7.05 1.45 14.92
N LEU A 48 6.99 1.10 13.63
CA LEU A 48 8.13 0.71 12.79
C LEU A 48 8.50 1.89 11.89
N ARG A 49 9.75 2.35 11.93
CA ARG A 49 10.15 3.56 11.17
C ARG A 49 10.89 3.25 9.88
N THR A 50 11.80 2.29 9.94
CA THR A 50 12.72 1.92 8.86
C THR A 50 13.20 0.49 9.07
N GLY A 51 13.92 -0.07 8.10
CA GLY A 51 14.54 -1.38 8.22
C GLY A 51 13.66 -2.50 7.66
N PRO A 52 14.14 -3.75 7.71
CA PRO A 52 13.45 -4.87 7.09
C PRO A 52 12.06 -5.12 7.70
N GLU A 53 11.85 -4.77 8.96
CA GLU A 53 10.56 -4.91 9.66
C GLU A 53 9.52 -3.95 9.11
N PHE A 54 9.96 -2.74 8.76
CA PHE A 54 9.09 -1.76 8.12
C PHE A 54 8.66 -2.25 6.74
N GLU A 55 9.58 -2.78 5.94
CA GLU A 55 9.27 -3.32 4.62
C GLU A 55 8.40 -4.59 4.70
N ALA A 56 8.63 -5.45 5.70
CA ALA A 56 7.80 -6.63 5.94
C ALA A 56 6.37 -6.26 6.34
N CYS A 57 6.22 -5.28 7.25
CA CYS A 57 4.93 -4.68 7.59
C CYS A 57 4.24 -4.12 6.34
N GLY A 58 4.97 -3.34 5.55
CA GLY A 58 4.45 -2.74 4.33
C GLY A 58 4.00 -3.76 3.30
N GLY A 59 4.80 -4.80 3.08
CA GLY A 59 4.48 -5.91 2.18
C GLY A 59 3.21 -6.66 2.60
N SER A 60 3.12 -7.06 3.87
CA SER A 60 1.98 -7.81 4.40
C SER A 60 0.67 -7.00 4.36
N LEU A 61 0.71 -5.72 4.73
CA LEU A 61 -0.45 -4.84 4.60
C LEU A 61 -0.81 -4.61 3.13
N ALA A 62 0.16 -4.46 2.24
CA ALA A 62 -0.09 -4.30 0.82
C ALA A 62 -0.72 -5.54 0.17
N ASP A 63 -0.30 -6.75 0.57
CA ASP A 63 -0.97 -7.99 0.18
C ASP A 63 -2.45 -7.99 0.59
N THR A 64 -2.72 -7.54 1.81
CA THR A 64 -4.07 -7.45 2.35
C THR A 64 -4.91 -6.41 1.60
N VAL A 65 -4.35 -5.22 1.34
CA VAL A 65 -5.03 -4.18 0.56
C VAL A 65 -5.34 -4.66 -0.86
N ARG A 66 -4.41 -5.34 -1.53
CA ARG A 66 -4.67 -5.92 -2.86
C ARG A 66 -5.79 -6.96 -2.82
N SER A 67 -5.81 -7.82 -1.81
CA SER A 67 -6.88 -8.80 -1.60
C SER A 67 -8.25 -8.13 -1.41
N LEU A 68 -8.31 -7.05 -0.63
CA LEU A 68 -9.52 -6.26 -0.43
C LEU A 68 -10.00 -5.59 -1.72
N GLN A 69 -9.08 -4.97 -2.47
CA GLN A 69 -9.39 -4.37 -3.76
C GLN A 69 -9.93 -5.41 -4.76
N ASP A 70 -9.35 -6.61 -4.79
CA ASP A 70 -9.81 -7.70 -5.67
C ASP A 70 -11.19 -8.23 -5.27
N ALA A 71 -11.44 -8.37 -3.97
CA ALA A 71 -12.74 -8.77 -3.44
C ALA A 71 -13.83 -7.73 -3.77
N ASN A 72 -13.53 -6.44 -3.57
CA ASN A 72 -14.43 -5.34 -3.92
C ASN A 72 -14.72 -5.30 -5.42
N LEU A 73 -13.69 -5.47 -6.26
CA LEU A 73 -13.87 -5.52 -7.70
C LEU A 73 -14.73 -6.72 -8.13
N THR A 74 -14.57 -7.87 -7.46
CA THR A 74 -15.40 -9.05 -7.71
C THR A 74 -16.86 -8.80 -7.34
N LEU A 75 -17.13 -8.14 -6.20
CA LEU A 75 -18.49 -7.77 -5.80
C LEU A 75 -19.14 -6.80 -6.80
N GLN A 76 -18.39 -5.78 -7.27
CA GLN A 76 -18.87 -4.85 -8.29
C GLN A 76 -19.18 -5.58 -9.61
N ALA A 77 -18.31 -6.50 -10.02
CA ALA A 77 -18.50 -7.31 -11.21
C ALA A 77 -19.74 -8.20 -11.09
N ASP A 78 -19.92 -8.88 -9.95
CA ASP A 78 -21.09 -9.71 -9.67
C ASP A 78 -22.38 -8.90 -9.73
N GLN A 79 -22.39 -7.70 -9.12
CA GLN A 79 -23.54 -6.81 -9.14
C GLN A 79 -23.85 -6.35 -10.57
N ALA A 80 -22.87 -5.82 -11.30
CA ALA A 80 -23.04 -5.33 -12.68
C ALA A 80 -23.51 -6.44 -13.65
N CYS A 81 -23.04 -7.68 -13.45
CA CYS A 81 -23.49 -8.82 -14.24
C CYS A 81 -24.89 -9.29 -13.85
N SER A 82 -25.25 -9.19 -12.57
CA SER A 82 -26.61 -9.51 -12.10
C SER A 82 -27.63 -8.48 -12.60
N GLU A 83 -27.26 -7.20 -12.67
CA GLU A 83 -28.08 -6.12 -13.25
C GLU A 83 -28.34 -6.32 -14.75
N GLN A 84 -27.50 -7.10 -15.45
CA GLN A 84 -27.74 -7.55 -16.83
C GLN A 84 -28.70 -8.75 -16.92
N GLY A 85 -29.26 -9.20 -15.80
CA GLY A 85 -30.16 -10.35 -15.73
C GLY A 85 -29.46 -11.71 -15.73
N LEU A 86 -28.13 -11.75 -15.56
CA LEU A 86 -27.39 -13.01 -15.50
C LEU A 86 -27.55 -13.65 -14.12
N VAL A 87 -27.92 -14.93 -14.10
CA VAL A 87 -28.21 -15.68 -12.87
C VAL A 87 -26.91 -16.09 -12.17
N ARG A 88 -26.91 -15.96 -10.84
CA ARG A 88 -25.74 -16.33 -10.02
C ARG A 88 -25.37 -17.80 -10.19
N GLY A 89 -24.07 -18.06 -10.37
CA GLY A 89 -23.53 -19.43 -10.47
C GLY A 89 -23.64 -20.04 -11.87
N THR A 90 -24.10 -19.27 -12.87
CA THR A 90 -24.10 -19.69 -14.28
C THR A 90 -22.76 -19.41 -14.95
N ALA A 91 -22.46 -20.15 -16.02
CA ALA A 91 -21.25 -19.94 -16.80
C ALA A 91 -21.23 -18.54 -17.47
N GLU A 92 -22.41 -18.02 -17.83
CA GLU A 92 -22.62 -16.72 -18.44
C GLU A 92 -22.26 -15.60 -17.47
N GLN A 93 -22.70 -15.70 -16.21
CA GLN A 93 -22.31 -14.76 -15.16
C GLN A 93 -20.81 -14.81 -14.92
N ALA A 94 -20.22 -16.00 -14.78
CA ALA A 94 -18.78 -16.13 -14.55
C ALA A 94 -17.96 -15.50 -15.69
N LYS A 95 -18.36 -15.70 -16.95
CA LYS A 95 -17.74 -15.04 -18.11
C LYS A 95 -17.88 -13.52 -18.07
N CYS A 96 -19.04 -13.01 -17.66
CA CYS A 96 -19.26 -11.58 -17.50
C CYS A 96 -18.33 -10.99 -16.43
N VAL A 97 -18.22 -11.63 -15.25
CA VAL A 97 -17.36 -11.19 -14.15
C VAL A 97 -15.89 -11.15 -14.59
N VAL A 98 -15.41 -12.19 -15.29
CA VAL A 98 -14.04 -12.22 -15.83
C VAL A 98 -13.80 -11.08 -16.82
N LYS A 99 -14.75 -10.81 -17.72
CA LYS A 99 -14.63 -9.70 -18.69
C LYS A 99 -14.63 -8.34 -18.00
N PHE A 100 -15.52 -8.14 -17.03
CA PHE A 100 -15.58 -6.91 -16.23
C PHE A 100 -14.26 -6.65 -15.52
N ARG A 101 -13.72 -7.65 -14.82
CA ARG A 101 -12.45 -7.53 -14.09
C ARG A 101 -11.27 -7.19 -15.01
N ARG A 102 -11.19 -7.79 -16.20
CA ARG A 102 -10.16 -7.46 -17.20
C ARG A 102 -10.28 -6.02 -17.72
N ALA A 103 -11.51 -5.55 -17.93
CA ALA A 103 -11.74 -4.18 -18.35
C ALA A 103 -11.35 -3.19 -17.25
N ALA A 104 -11.74 -3.47 -16.00
CA ALA A 104 -11.42 -2.62 -14.86
C ALA A 104 -9.92 -2.54 -14.55
N GLN A 105 -9.18 -3.65 -14.70
CA GLN A 105 -7.71 -3.66 -14.55
C GLN A 105 -6.99 -2.72 -15.54
N SER A 106 -7.64 -2.35 -16.65
CA SER A 106 -7.11 -1.34 -17.59
C SER A 106 -7.39 0.10 -17.14
N SER A 107 -8.15 0.32 -16.05
CA SER A 107 -8.63 1.62 -15.60
C SER A 107 -8.53 1.89 -14.10
N VAL A 108 -7.82 1.07 -13.30
CA VAL A 108 -7.86 1.23 -11.83
C VAL A 108 -7.02 2.40 -11.35
N VAL A 109 -7.71 3.47 -10.95
CA VAL A 109 -7.36 4.32 -9.81
C VAL A 109 -8.46 4.08 -8.78
N ALA A 110 -8.19 3.26 -7.76
CA ALA A 110 -9.12 3.05 -6.65
C ALA A 110 -8.60 3.81 -5.44
N ASN A 111 -9.25 4.93 -5.11
CA ASN A 111 -9.03 5.63 -3.85
C ASN A 111 -9.66 4.80 -2.73
N ALA A 112 -8.85 4.28 -1.83
CA ALA A 112 -9.31 3.84 -0.53
C ALA A 112 -9.44 5.08 0.37
N ASP A 113 -10.66 5.46 0.73
CA ASP A 113 -10.89 6.45 1.78
C ASP A 113 -10.34 5.89 3.10
N ALA A 114 -9.26 6.50 3.58
CA ALA A 114 -8.64 6.17 4.85
C ALA A 114 -9.60 6.55 5.98
N ALA A 115 -10.24 5.56 6.61
CA ALA A 115 -10.90 5.80 7.89
C ALA A 115 -9.82 6.29 8.87
N THR A 116 -9.97 7.49 9.42
CA THR A 116 -9.01 8.03 10.40
C THR A 116 -9.14 7.25 11.70
N VAL A 117 -8.28 6.25 11.92
CA VAL A 117 -8.11 5.68 13.27
C VAL A 117 -7.32 6.70 14.08
N PRO A 118 -7.71 6.98 15.35
CA PRO A 118 -6.93 7.86 16.21
C PRO A 118 -5.47 7.43 16.19
N ALA A 119 -4.56 8.38 15.97
CA ALA A 119 -3.12 8.13 16.01
C ALA A 119 -2.79 7.35 17.28
N ALA A 120 -2.16 6.18 17.12
CA ALA A 120 -1.66 5.46 18.27
C ALA A 120 -0.68 6.39 19.01
N GLU A 121 -0.90 6.52 20.31
CA GLU A 121 -0.02 7.18 21.26
C GLU A 121 1.45 6.83 20.90
N PRO A 122 2.37 7.82 20.74
CA PRO A 122 3.66 7.73 20.00
C PRO A 122 4.69 6.74 20.56
N TRP A 123 4.29 5.89 21.50
CA TRP A 123 5.17 5.31 22.47
C TRP A 123 5.58 3.90 22.08
N GLN A 124 6.90 3.74 22.05
CA GLN A 124 7.68 2.50 22.08
C GLN A 124 7.84 1.76 20.75
N SER A 125 9.03 1.19 20.57
CA SER A 125 9.36 0.32 19.45
C SER A 125 8.52 -0.96 19.55
N TYR A 126 8.06 -1.50 18.43
CA TYR A 126 7.31 -2.76 18.34
C TYR A 126 7.94 -3.88 19.21
N PHE A 127 9.28 -3.96 19.21
CA PHE A 127 10.05 -5.00 19.94
C PHE A 127 10.21 -4.75 21.44
N SER A 128 9.89 -3.55 21.92
CA SER A 128 9.89 -3.26 23.37
C SER A 128 8.57 -3.57 24.07
N MET A 129 7.54 -3.99 23.31
CA MET A 129 6.18 -4.22 23.80
C MET A 129 5.91 -5.67 24.17
N SER A 130 4.89 -5.89 25.01
CA SER A 130 4.37 -7.22 25.27
C SER A 130 3.68 -7.82 24.04
N GLN A 131 3.54 -9.15 24.01
CA GLN A 131 2.83 -9.85 22.94
C GLN A 131 1.36 -9.39 22.77
N SER A 132 0.69 -9.01 23.87
CA SER A 132 -0.68 -8.52 23.80
C SER A 132 -0.77 -7.14 23.15
N GLN A 133 0.18 -6.26 23.45
CA GLN A 133 0.27 -4.93 22.82
C GLN A 133 0.63 -5.03 21.33
N GLN A 134 1.51 -5.97 20.95
CA GLN A 134 1.80 -6.25 19.55
C GLN A 134 0.57 -6.77 18.79
N ALA A 135 -0.23 -7.63 19.43
CA ALA A 135 -1.48 -8.12 18.85
C ALA A 135 -2.50 -7.00 18.65
N GLU A 136 -2.68 -6.14 19.65
CA GLU A 136 -3.58 -4.97 19.57
C GLU A 136 -3.19 -4.02 18.43
N ARG A 137 -1.89 -3.75 18.24
CA ARG A 137 -1.43 -2.92 17.11
C ARG A 137 -1.68 -3.56 15.76
N ALA A 138 -1.51 -4.88 15.66
CA ALA A 138 -1.82 -5.59 14.44
C ALA A 138 -3.33 -5.54 14.13
N GLU A 139 -4.18 -5.72 15.14
CA GLU A 139 -5.64 -5.58 15.01
C GLU A 139 -6.05 -4.18 14.54
N LEU A 140 -5.51 -3.14 15.15
CA LEU A 140 -5.75 -1.75 14.75
C LEU A 140 -5.25 -1.47 13.33
N SER A 141 -4.11 -2.04 12.94
CA SER A 141 -3.55 -1.91 11.60
C SER A 141 -4.46 -2.53 10.53
N CYS A 142 -5.00 -3.71 10.81
CA CYS A 142 -5.94 -4.38 9.92
C CYS A 142 -7.30 -3.64 9.85
N ALA A 143 -7.76 -3.08 10.97
CA ALA A 143 -8.95 -2.22 10.98
C ALA A 143 -8.74 -0.92 10.17
N GLN A 144 -7.57 -0.29 10.28
CA GLN A 144 -7.20 0.95 9.57
C GLN A 144 -7.25 0.78 8.04
N ILE A 145 -6.92 -0.40 7.53
CA ILE A 145 -7.02 -0.71 6.08
C ILE A 145 -8.41 -1.18 5.65
N GLY A 146 -9.41 -1.12 6.54
CA GLY A 146 -10.82 -1.35 6.24
C GLY A 146 -11.33 -2.78 6.51
N LEU A 147 -10.58 -3.63 7.21
CA LEU A 147 -11.07 -4.96 7.59
C LEU A 147 -11.97 -4.88 8.81
N HIS A 148 -13.08 -5.62 8.76
CA HIS A 148 -14.01 -5.72 9.87
C HIS A 148 -13.67 -6.92 10.79
N PRO A 149 -13.61 -6.75 12.13
CA PRO A 149 -13.23 -7.82 13.07
C PRO A 149 -14.07 -9.11 13.01
N ALA A 150 -15.31 -9.00 12.54
CA ALA A 150 -16.21 -10.15 12.35
C ALA A 150 -15.90 -11.00 11.10
N THR A 151 -14.87 -10.66 10.32
CA THR A 151 -14.49 -11.39 9.09
C THR A 151 -13.25 -12.25 9.33
N SER A 152 -13.15 -13.40 8.66
CA SER A 152 -11.94 -14.24 8.70
C SER A 152 -10.71 -13.53 8.12
N GLY A 153 -10.93 -12.63 7.14
CA GLY A 153 -9.87 -11.81 6.55
C GLY A 153 -9.17 -10.89 7.55
N PHE A 154 -9.90 -10.42 8.58
CA PHE A 154 -9.31 -9.64 9.68
C PHE A 154 -8.26 -10.44 10.44
N TRP A 155 -8.61 -11.64 10.91
CA TRP A 155 -7.69 -12.49 11.67
C TRP A 155 -6.53 -13.02 10.83
N GLY A 156 -6.77 -13.25 9.52
CA GLY A 156 -5.70 -13.54 8.56
C GLY A 156 -4.68 -12.41 8.49
N CYS A 157 -5.15 -11.17 8.28
CA CYS A 157 -4.30 -9.98 8.27
C CYS A 157 -3.48 -9.84 9.56
N VAL A 158 -4.11 -9.99 10.73
CA VAL A 158 -3.42 -9.87 12.03
C VAL A 158 -2.32 -10.91 12.17
N SER A 159 -2.61 -12.16 11.78
CA SER A 159 -1.65 -13.27 11.82
C SER A 159 -0.48 -13.02 10.88
N ASP A 160 -0.75 -12.69 9.62
CA ASP A 160 0.27 -12.51 8.58
C ASP A 160 1.15 -11.30 8.87
N LEU A 161 0.56 -10.22 9.39
CA LEU A 161 1.29 -9.02 9.77
C LEU A 161 2.28 -9.31 10.91
N ARG A 162 1.85 -10.02 11.95
CA ARG A 162 2.74 -10.39 13.06
C ARG A 162 3.80 -11.40 12.62
N HIS A 163 3.44 -12.34 11.75
CA HIS A 163 4.37 -13.33 11.23
C HIS A 163 5.44 -12.70 10.34
N SER A 164 5.05 -11.81 9.44
CA SER A 164 5.98 -11.13 8.51
C SER A 164 7.02 -10.28 9.24
N ILE A 165 6.63 -9.60 10.32
CA ILE A 165 7.54 -8.77 11.13
C ILE A 165 8.52 -9.61 11.96
N VAL A 166 8.08 -10.75 12.50
CA VAL A 166 8.92 -11.60 13.38
C VAL A 166 9.80 -12.57 12.58
N ASN A 167 9.34 -13.03 11.41
CA ASN A 167 10.03 -14.04 10.59
C ASN A 167 10.70 -13.45 9.36
N ILE A 168 11.26 -12.25 9.47
CA ILE A 168 12.09 -11.67 8.42
C ILE A 168 13.26 -12.63 8.16
N ARG A 169 13.13 -13.42 7.11
CA ARG A 169 14.23 -14.18 6.56
C ARG A 169 15.14 -13.21 5.82
N PRO A 170 16.46 -13.25 6.03
CA PRO A 170 17.42 -12.38 5.35
C PRO A 170 17.58 -12.66 3.85
N ASP A 171 16.75 -13.49 3.23
CA ASP A 171 17.04 -14.12 1.93
C ASP A 171 16.35 -13.44 0.73
N THR A 172 15.62 -12.33 0.92
CA THR A 172 14.92 -11.62 -0.16
C THR A 172 15.18 -10.11 -0.16
N MET A 173 16.44 -9.70 -0.01
CA MET A 173 16.86 -8.36 -0.45
C MET A 173 17.63 -8.50 -1.78
N PRO A 174 17.19 -7.84 -2.87
CA PRO A 174 17.98 -7.74 -4.09
C PRO A 174 19.23 -6.87 -3.91
#